data_AF-A0AAV5XKN8-F1
#
_entry.id   AF-A0AAV5XKN8-F1
#
_cell.length_a   1.000
_cell.length_b   1.000
_cell.length_c   1.000
_cell.angle_alpha   90.00
_cell.angle_beta   90.00
_cell.angle_gamma   90.00
#
_symmetry.space_group_name_H-M   'P 1'
#
loop_
_entity.id
_entity.type
_entity.pdbx_description
1 polymer ?
#
loop_
_entity_poly.entity_id
_entity_poly.type
_entity_poly.pdbx_seq_one_letter_code
_entity_poly.pdbx_strand_id
1 'polypeptide(L)'
;MILAAAFGAACSAPAPASLNAEINCKPEAQRLRARCTVALTERGTGRRVDGAAVTLHADMPSMPLSHHVRPVEARPVGEGLYQGSLELEMAGRWVISARVTKPVSDQFTRVLDVD
;
A
#
# COMPACT_ATOMS: atom_id res chain seq x y z
N MET A 1 -19.56 -6.56 -57.78
CA MET A 1 -19.34 -7.17 -56.45
C MET A 1 -19.06 -6.05 -55.47
N ILE A 2 -19.96 -5.78 -54.54
CA ILE A 2 -19.79 -4.76 -53.50
C ILE A 2 -19.34 -5.52 -52.24
N LEU A 3 -18.09 -5.34 -51.81
CA LEU A 3 -17.60 -5.87 -50.53
C LEU A 3 -18.08 -4.92 -49.43
N ALA A 4 -19.05 -5.35 -48.63
CA ALA A 4 -19.41 -4.68 -47.39
C ALA A 4 -18.44 -5.15 -46.29
N ALA A 5 -17.58 -4.26 -45.81
CA ALA A 5 -16.76 -4.50 -44.64
C ALA A 5 -17.59 -4.20 -43.38
N ALA A 6 -17.92 -5.24 -42.61
CA ALA A 6 -18.54 -5.09 -41.30
C ALA A 6 -17.47 -4.70 -40.27
N PHE A 7 -17.56 -3.49 -39.73
CA PHE A 7 -16.74 -3.06 -38.59
C PHE A 7 -17.30 -3.73 -37.32
N GLY A 8 -16.58 -4.73 -36.81
CA GLY A 8 -16.86 -5.34 -35.51
C GLY A 8 -16.61 -4.34 -34.40
N ALA A 9 -17.62 -4.09 -33.56
CA ALA A 9 -17.49 -3.30 -32.34
C ALA A 9 -16.55 -4.03 -31.36
N ALA A 10 -15.36 -3.47 -31.15
CA ALA A 10 -14.43 -3.96 -30.14
C ALA A 10 -15.00 -3.65 -28.75
N CYS A 11 -15.42 -4.70 -28.03
CA CYS A 11 -15.80 -4.61 -26.63
C CYS A 11 -14.52 -4.32 -25.82
N SER A 12 -14.36 -3.11 -25.30
CA SER A 12 -13.24 -2.80 -24.40
C SER A 12 -13.51 -3.46 -23.05
N ALA A 13 -12.65 -4.40 -22.64
CA ALA A 13 -12.70 -4.93 -21.28
C ALA A 13 -12.41 -3.80 -20.28
N PRO A 14 -13.08 -3.77 -19.11
CA PRO A 14 -12.76 -2.81 -18.08
C PRO A 14 -11.30 -2.97 -17.64
N ALA A 15 -10.61 -1.84 -17.44
CA ALA A 15 -9.23 -1.84 -16.97
C ALA A 15 -9.12 -2.60 -15.63
N PRO A 16 -8.01 -3.30 -15.36
CA PRO A 16 -7.81 -3.99 -14.10
C PRO A 16 -7.95 -2.99 -12.94
N ALA A 17 -8.67 -3.40 -11.89
CA ALA A 17 -8.83 -2.59 -10.70
C ALA A 17 -7.45 -2.22 -10.14
N SER A 18 -7.24 -0.94 -9.84
CA SER A 18 -5.99 -0.42 -9.31
C SER A 18 -6.25 0.41 -8.07
N LEU A 19 -5.30 0.39 -7.14
CA LEU A 19 -5.45 0.99 -5.83
C LEU A 19 -4.63 2.26 -5.71
N ASN A 20 -5.06 3.17 -4.86
CA ASN A 20 -4.23 4.23 -4.30
C ASN A 20 -4.10 3.97 -2.80
N ALA A 21 -2.95 4.34 -2.25
CA ALA A 21 -2.72 4.29 -0.81
C ALA A 21 -2.08 5.58 -0.31
N GLU A 22 -2.56 6.07 0.82
CA GLU A 22 -1.86 7.06 1.63
C GLU A 22 -1.34 6.36 2.89
N ILE A 23 -0.04 6.49 3.16
CA ILE A 23 0.62 5.90 4.34
C ILE A 23 1.01 7.04 5.28
N ASN A 24 0.46 7.03 6.49
CA ASN A 24 0.79 7.99 7.54
C ASN A 24 1.29 7.24 8.78
N CYS A 25 2.52 7.50 9.20
CA CYS A 25 3.13 6.88 10.36
C CYS A 25 3.41 7.92 11.45
N LYS A 26 2.98 7.64 12.68
CA LYS A 26 3.19 8.49 13.85
C LYS A 26 4.04 7.75 14.89
N PRO A 27 5.04 8.41 15.51
CA PRO A 27 5.75 7.85 16.64
C PRO A 27 4.79 7.48 17.78
N GLU A 28 5.09 6.39 18.48
CA GLU A 28 4.39 5.98 19.70
C GLU A 28 5.25 6.27 20.94
N ALA A 29 4.67 6.08 22.13
CA ALA A 29 5.38 6.32 23.38
C ALA A 29 6.63 5.44 23.55
N GLN A 30 6.62 4.24 22.96
CA GLN A 30 7.77 3.37 22.92
C GLN A 30 8.76 3.86 21.85
N ARG A 31 10.03 4.02 22.26
CA ARG A 31 11.10 4.46 21.36
C ARG A 31 11.18 3.54 20.13
N LEU A 32 11.41 4.14 18.96
CA LEU A 32 11.51 3.45 17.66
C LEU A 32 10.27 2.67 17.23
N ARG A 33 9.12 2.87 17.91
CA ARG A 33 7.85 2.29 17.48
C ARG A 33 7.02 3.34 16.76
N ALA A 34 6.52 2.99 15.59
CA ALA A 34 5.68 3.86 14.78
C ALA A 34 4.37 3.17 14.42
N ARG A 35 3.25 3.83 14.71
CA ARG A 35 1.92 3.40 14.28
C ARG A 35 1.65 3.96 12.89
N CYS A 36 1.50 3.07 11.92
CA CYS A 36 1.18 3.42 10.54
C CYS A 36 -0.30 3.15 10.25
N THR A 37 -0.95 4.11 9.62
CA THR A 37 -2.29 4.00 9.05
C THR A 37 -2.18 4.06 7.53
N VAL A 38 -2.76 3.08 6.85
CA VAL A 38 -2.87 3.00 5.40
C VAL A 38 -4.32 3.27 5.02
N ALA A 39 -4.56 4.33 4.25
CA ALA A 39 -5.87 4.61 3.67
C ALA A 39 -5.92 4.10 2.22
N LEU A 40 -6.79 3.13 1.92
CA LEU A 40 -6.93 2.54 0.60
C LEU A 40 -8.17 3.06 -0.13
N THR A 41 -7.97 3.46 -1.38
CA THR A 41 -9.04 3.83 -2.31
C THR A 41 -8.87 3.15 -3.66
N GLU A 42 -9.96 2.88 -4.35
CA GLU A 42 -9.93 2.48 -5.76
C GLU A 42 -9.58 3.71 -6.62
N ARG A 43 -8.56 3.60 -7.48
CA ARG A 43 -8.02 4.74 -8.24
C ARG A 43 -9.04 5.39 -9.18
N GLY A 44 -9.96 4.60 -9.73
CA GLY A 44 -10.96 5.07 -10.69
C GLY A 44 -12.17 5.76 -10.05
N THR A 45 -12.58 5.32 -8.86
CA THR A 45 -13.83 5.78 -8.23
C THR A 45 -13.59 6.58 -6.96
N GLY A 46 -12.40 6.50 -6.37
CA GLY A 46 -12.10 7.05 -5.05
C GLY A 46 -12.79 6.28 -3.90
N ARG A 47 -13.52 5.20 -4.20
CA ARG A 47 -14.24 4.43 -3.19
C ARG A 47 -13.27 3.78 -2.21
N ARG A 48 -13.60 3.81 -0.92
CA ARG A 48 -12.85 3.12 0.14
C ARG A 48 -12.84 1.61 -0.09
N VAL A 49 -11.69 1.00 0.17
CA VAL A 49 -11.47 -0.42 -0.04
C VAL A 49 -11.35 -1.14 1.29
N ASP A 50 -12.44 -1.77 1.71
CA ASP A 50 -12.48 -2.66 2.88
C ASP A 50 -12.13 -4.10 2.50
N GLY A 51 -11.79 -4.92 3.51
CA GLY A 51 -11.48 -6.34 3.34
C GLY A 51 -10.17 -6.65 2.60
N ALA A 52 -9.29 -5.65 2.44
CA ALA A 52 -7.98 -5.84 1.84
C ALA A 52 -7.02 -6.57 2.80
N ALA A 53 -6.11 -7.35 2.22
CA ALA A 53 -5.01 -7.97 2.97
C ALA A 53 -3.78 -7.08 2.86
N VAL A 54 -3.45 -6.36 3.93
CA VAL A 54 -2.38 -5.34 3.97
C VAL A 54 -1.28 -5.78 4.93
N THR A 55 -0.04 -5.78 4.43
CA THR A 55 1.17 -5.99 5.24
C THR A 55 2.09 -4.80 5.15
N LEU A 56 2.64 -4.38 6.27
CA LEU A 56 3.62 -3.30 6.39
C LEU A 56 5.01 -3.88 6.61
N HIS A 57 6.03 -3.33 5.97
CA HIS A 57 7.44 -3.57 6.28
C HIS A 57 8.22 -2.27 6.14
N ALA A 58 9.46 -2.25 6.60
CA ALA A 58 10.32 -1.10 6.47
C ALA A 58 11.77 -1.51 6.18
N ASP A 59 12.44 -0.75 5.33
CA ASP A 59 13.85 -0.95 4.99
C ASP A 59 14.62 0.35 5.18
N MET A 60 15.85 0.28 5.67
CA MET A 60 16.74 1.44 5.79
C MET A 60 17.61 1.56 4.52
N PRO A 61 17.40 2.56 3.64
CA PRO A 61 18.07 2.59 2.33
C PRO A 61 19.59 2.78 2.40
N SER A 62 20.10 3.40 3.47
CA SER A 62 21.54 3.62 3.68
C SER A 62 22.31 2.34 3.98
N MET A 63 21.62 1.29 4.45
CA MET A 63 22.20 -0.02 4.75
C MET A 63 21.27 -1.13 4.24
N PRO A 64 21.19 -1.30 2.90
CA PRO A 64 20.28 -2.27 2.28
C PRO A 64 20.51 -3.67 2.83
N LEU A 65 19.42 -4.42 3.03
CA LEU A 65 19.40 -5.81 3.52
C LEU A 65 19.83 -6.01 4.98
N SER A 66 20.67 -5.12 5.53
CA SER A 66 21.14 -5.21 6.92
C SER A 66 20.09 -4.79 7.94
N HIS A 67 19.24 -3.83 7.58
CA HIS A 67 18.19 -3.30 8.45
C HIS A 67 16.84 -3.35 7.74
N HIS A 68 16.09 -4.41 8.04
CA HIS A 68 14.76 -4.65 7.51
C HIS A 68 13.81 -5.09 8.63
N VAL A 69 12.65 -4.45 8.70
CA VAL A 69 11.61 -4.83 9.66
C VAL A 69 10.80 -5.98 9.06
N ARG A 70 10.64 -7.05 9.84
CA ARG A 70 9.78 -8.18 9.45
C ARG A 70 8.37 -7.69 9.10
N PRO A 71 7.74 -8.22 8.04
CA PRO A 71 6.38 -7.82 7.69
C PRO A 71 5.40 -8.01 8.84
N VAL A 72 4.61 -6.98 9.12
CA VAL A 72 3.52 -7.00 10.09
C VAL A 72 2.19 -6.86 9.36
N GLU A 73 1.17 -7.60 9.81
CA GLU A 73 -0.18 -7.45 9.29
C GLU A 73 -0.80 -6.14 9.80
N ALA A 74 -1.36 -5.33 8.89
CA ALA A 74 -2.13 -4.15 9.27
C ALA A 74 -3.61 -4.54 9.41
N ARG A 75 -4.17 -4.33 10.61
CA ARG A 75 -5.55 -4.69 10.93
C ARG A 75 -6.53 -3.65 10.37
N PRO A 76 -7.68 -4.05 9.82
CA PRO A 76 -8.70 -3.10 9.40
C PRO A 76 -9.25 -2.33 10.60
N VAL A 77 -9.42 -1.02 10.44
CA VAL A 77 -10.08 -0.15 11.43
C VAL A 77 -11.34 0.54 10.87
N GLY A 78 -11.77 0.14 9.67
CA GLY A 78 -12.98 0.61 8.98
C GLY A 78 -12.71 1.71 7.95
N GLU A 79 -13.68 1.97 7.06
CA GLU A 79 -13.63 3.07 6.07
C GLU A 79 -12.40 3.03 5.15
N GLY A 80 -11.97 1.82 4.76
CA GLY A 80 -10.77 1.58 3.95
C GLY A 80 -9.45 1.85 4.67
N LEU A 81 -9.46 1.95 6.00
CA LEU A 81 -8.28 2.20 6.82
C LEU A 81 -7.74 0.90 7.42
N TYR A 82 -6.41 0.78 7.41
CA TYR A 82 -5.67 -0.35 7.98
C TYR A 82 -4.54 0.17 8.87
N GLN A 83 -4.38 -0.41 10.05
CA GLN A 83 -3.41 0.05 11.04
C GLN A 83 -2.47 -1.07 11.48
N GLY A 84 -1.18 -0.77 11.51
CA GLY A 84 -0.16 -1.65 12.09
C GLY A 84 0.91 -0.83 12.79
N SER A 85 1.65 -1.46 13.70
CA SER A 85 2.81 -0.84 14.35
C SER A 85 4.08 -1.50 13.86
N LEU A 86 5.06 -0.70 13.46
CA LEU A 86 6.40 -1.13 13.10
C LEU A 86 7.35 -0.85 14.27
N GLU A 87 8.21 -1.81 14.56
CA GLU A 87 9.32 -1.67 15.50
C GLU A 87 10.60 -1.50 14.68
N LEU A 88 11.10 -0.26 14.64
CA LEU A 88 12.30 0.09 13.90
C LEU A 88 13.53 -0.21 14.75
N GLU A 89 14.64 -0.53 14.10
CA GLU A 89 15.85 -0.98 14.80
C GLU A 89 16.73 0.18 15.28
N MET A 90 16.61 1.33 14.62
CA MET A 90 17.41 2.53 14.91
C MET A 90 16.77 3.79 14.34
N ALA A 91 17.23 4.95 14.84
CA ALA A 91 16.92 6.25 14.26
C ALA A 91 17.55 6.38 12.86
N GLY A 92 16.93 7.20 12.02
CA GLY A 92 17.35 7.48 10.66
C GLY A 92 16.20 7.44 9.67
N ARG A 93 16.55 7.39 8.39
CA ARG A 93 15.60 7.37 7.28
C ARG A 93 15.20 5.95 6.91
N TRP A 94 13.90 5.70 6.93
CA TRP A 94 13.30 4.42 6.58
C TRP A 94 12.35 4.58 5.39
N VAL A 95 12.25 3.53 4.56
CA VAL A 95 11.20 3.39 3.55
C VAL A 95 10.17 2.43 4.08
N ILE A 96 8.98 2.93 4.38
CA ILE A 96 7.83 2.14 4.79
C ILE A 96 7.12 1.64 3.55
N SER A 97 6.85 0.34 3.48
CA SER A 97 6.19 -0.30 2.36
C SER A 97 4.88 -0.96 2.81
N ALA A 98 3.77 -0.59 2.19
CA ALA A 98 2.48 -1.26 2.33
C ALA A 98 2.26 -2.16 1.11
N ARG A 99 2.25 -3.48 1.33
CA ARG A 99 1.90 -4.48 0.32
C ARG A 99 0.46 -4.90 0.50
N VAL A 100 -0.31 -4.82 -0.58
CA VAL A 100 -1.69 -5.31 -0.66
C VAL A 100 -1.66 -6.57 -1.52
N THR A 101 -2.32 -7.65 -1.07
CA THR A 101 -2.41 -8.91 -1.86
C THR A 101 -3.83 -9.23 -2.31
N LYS A 102 -4.84 -8.56 -1.75
CA LYS A 102 -6.26 -8.65 -2.11
C LYS A 102 -6.92 -7.27 -1.92
N PRO A 103 -7.92 -6.89 -2.72
CA PRO A 103 -8.52 -7.65 -3.84
C PRO A 103 -7.63 -7.72 -5.09
N VAL A 104 -6.65 -6.82 -5.19
CA VAL A 104 -5.62 -6.81 -6.25
C VAL A 104 -4.26 -6.65 -5.59
N SER A 105 -3.23 -7.26 -6.16
CA SER A 105 -1.85 -7.09 -5.69
C SER A 105 -1.34 -5.71 -6.04
N ASP A 106 -0.86 -4.96 -5.05
CA ASP A 106 -0.25 -3.64 -5.24
C ASP A 106 0.79 -3.37 -4.13
N GLN A 107 1.70 -2.42 -4.35
CA GLN A 107 2.69 -2.02 -3.36
C GLN A 107 2.91 -0.51 -3.38
N PHE A 108 2.88 0.08 -2.19
CA PHE A 108 3.04 1.51 -1.98
C PHE A 108 4.17 1.77 -1.02
N THR A 109 4.87 2.88 -1.18
CA THR A 109 5.98 3.25 -0.30
C THR A 109 5.86 4.68 0.20
N ARG A 110 6.42 4.93 1.39
CA ARG A 110 6.54 6.26 1.99
C ARG A 110 7.82 6.34 2.80
N VAL A 111 8.59 7.41 2.60
CA VAL A 111 9.77 7.70 3.44
C VAL A 111 9.32 8.19 4.81
N LEU A 112 9.95 7.71 5.87
CA LEU A 112 9.79 8.16 7.25
C LEU A 112 11.18 8.51 7.80
N ASP A 113 11.36 9.73 8.30
CA ASP A 113 12.55 10.11 9.06
C ASP A 113 12.23 9.97 10.56
N VAL A 114 13.12 9.29 11.30
CA VAL A 114 12.96 8.99 12.73
C VAL A 114 14.18 9.50 13.49
N ASP A 115 13.95 10.27 14.55
CA ASP A 115 14.99 10.87 15.40
C ASP A 115 15.23 10.07 16.70
#